data_AF-A0A423X661-F1
#
_entry.id   AF-A0A423X661-F1
#
_cell.length_a   1.000
_cell.length_b   1.000
_cell.length_c   1.000
_cell.angle_alpha   90.00
_cell.angle_beta   90.00
_cell.angle_gamma   90.00
#
_symmetry.space_group_name_H-M   'P 1'
#
loop_
_entity.id
_entity.type
_entity.pdbx_description
1 polymer ?
#
loop_
_entity_poly.entity_id
_entity_poly.type
_entity_poly.pdbx_seq_one_letter_code
_entity_poly.pdbx_strand_id
1 'polypeptide(L)'
;MSTPVDNTPPTQTDGHPTNMTTDNSTAHPGRDIEKEESEQELARDGQYFAILTTPSRRAFPGHLLRDRTQVLLYIVTAAGTTALYVVVYYIPIYFQFVNNDQALMAAVRLLPFIIIAVTVNLISGSLLHFIKVYMAMYIIAGVTVVAGGGPLVVYLDPTSSTGTIYGLTVLVAVGSGLCMVTGYTVATLTRPEDAGAALSMQNISQIGGQLIALAVAGQIYQSTALKNLSVVLAGSGFSPEEIQSAVAGVQSTLFENLHGELRDKAVVAVTDAMKMTFVLVPVGGGVMLISALFMKRERLFGKAVAVGA
;
A
#
# COMPACT_ATOMS: atom_id res chain seq x y z
N MET A 1 -31.70 -39.25 61.54
CA MET A 1 -30.53 -40.12 61.27
C MET A 1 -29.34 -39.18 61.17
N SER A 2 -28.84 -38.73 62.32
CA SER A 2 -27.68 -39.25 63.08
C SER A 2 -26.46 -38.39 62.76
N THR A 3 -25.99 -37.68 63.79
CA THR A 3 -24.89 -36.71 63.80
C THR A 3 -23.54 -37.42 64.08
N PRO A 4 -22.43 -36.75 64.50
CA PRO A 4 -21.09 -36.72 63.87
C PRO A 4 -20.01 -37.32 64.82
N VAL A 5 -18.75 -36.78 64.82
CA VAL A 5 -17.67 -36.87 65.87
C VAL A 5 -16.54 -37.88 65.50
N ASP A 6 -15.21 -37.67 65.60
CA ASP A 6 -14.43 -36.82 66.53
C ASP A 6 -12.96 -36.50 66.12
N ASN A 7 -12.47 -35.42 66.74
CA ASN A 7 -11.15 -34.98 67.25
C ASN A 7 -9.82 -35.75 67.00
N THR A 8 -8.83 -34.99 66.49
CA THR A 8 -7.45 -34.62 66.96
C THR A 8 -6.73 -35.40 68.12
N PRO A 9 -5.41 -35.16 68.40
CA PRO A 9 -4.14 -35.64 67.78
C PRO A 9 -3.21 -36.30 68.88
N PRO A 10 -1.86 -36.45 68.76
CA PRO A 10 -0.95 -35.32 69.11
C PRO A 10 0.52 -35.30 68.53
N THR A 11 1.15 -34.11 68.65
CA THR A 11 2.61 -33.77 68.88
C THR A 11 3.69 -34.23 67.87
N GLN A 12 4.38 -33.36 67.10
CA GLN A 12 5.31 -32.24 67.41
C GLN A 12 6.65 -32.66 68.04
N THR A 13 7.76 -32.41 67.33
CA THR A 13 9.00 -31.86 67.90
C THR A 13 9.74 -31.00 66.87
N ASP A 14 10.21 -29.86 67.35
CA ASP A 14 10.86 -28.74 66.67
C ASP A 14 12.30 -29.03 66.20
N GLY A 15 12.80 -28.20 65.29
CA GLY A 15 14.24 -28.06 65.07
C GLY A 15 14.64 -27.17 63.89
N HIS A 16 14.81 -25.86 64.14
CA HIS A 16 15.71 -24.98 63.38
C HIS A 16 16.70 -24.38 64.42
N PRO A 17 17.92 -23.87 64.09
CA PRO A 17 18.35 -23.32 62.79
C PRO A 17 19.86 -23.54 62.40
N THR A 18 20.28 -22.84 61.32
CA THR A 18 21.65 -22.40 60.91
C THR A 18 22.70 -23.43 60.40
N ASN A 19 23.15 -23.29 59.13
CA ASN A 19 24.43 -22.64 58.79
C ASN A 19 24.67 -22.46 57.27
N MET A 20 25.44 -21.42 56.95
CA MET A 20 25.87 -20.94 55.64
C MET A 20 27.01 -21.79 55.06
N THR A 21 26.97 -22.19 53.78
CA THR A 21 28.18 -22.40 52.97
C THR A 21 27.88 -22.32 51.47
N THR A 22 28.72 -21.52 50.82
CA THR A 22 28.96 -21.35 49.38
C THR A 22 29.14 -22.66 48.61
N ASP A 23 28.58 -22.76 47.41
CA ASP A 23 29.38 -23.23 46.26
C ASP A 23 28.81 -22.72 44.93
N ASN A 24 29.69 -22.14 44.14
CA ASN A 24 29.50 -21.56 42.82
C ASN A 24 30.44 -22.34 41.91
N SER A 25 29.96 -23.31 41.13
CA SER A 25 30.64 -23.80 39.93
C SER A 25 29.86 -24.95 39.30
N THR A 26 29.19 -24.68 38.18
CA THR A 26 29.19 -25.55 36.98
C THR A 26 28.58 -24.75 35.82
N ALA A 27 29.29 -23.67 35.44
CA ALA A 27 29.02 -23.02 34.16
C ALA A 27 29.46 -23.99 33.05
N HIS A 28 28.50 -24.53 32.30
CA HIS A 28 28.76 -25.36 31.12
C HIS A 28 29.26 -24.46 29.98
N PRO A 29 30.56 -24.51 29.61
CA PRO A 29 31.13 -23.55 28.65
C PRO A 29 30.51 -23.65 27.25
N GLY A 30 29.95 -24.81 26.88
CA GLY A 30 29.38 -25.04 25.56
C GLY A 30 28.05 -24.32 25.28
N ARG A 31 27.23 -24.07 26.32
CA ARG A 31 25.94 -23.36 26.14
C ARG A 31 26.12 -21.86 25.96
N ASP A 32 27.16 -21.31 26.57
CA ASP A 32 27.47 -19.89 26.46
C ASP A 32 28.13 -19.60 25.11
N ILE A 33 28.92 -20.53 24.57
CA ILE A 33 29.51 -20.44 23.23
C ILE A 33 28.43 -20.57 22.12
N GLU A 34 27.46 -21.49 22.24
CA GLU A 34 26.35 -21.58 21.26
C GLU A 34 25.41 -20.36 21.33
N LYS A 35 25.24 -19.78 22.51
CA LYS A 35 24.53 -18.49 22.67
C LYS A 35 25.30 -17.33 22.08
N GLU A 36 26.61 -17.25 22.30
CA GLU A 36 27.44 -16.20 21.70
C GLU A 36 27.56 -16.36 20.19
N GLU A 37 27.67 -17.58 19.65
CA GLU A 37 27.68 -17.82 18.21
C GLU A 37 26.32 -17.49 17.59
N SER A 38 25.20 -17.86 18.21
CA SER A 38 23.85 -17.50 17.72
C SER A 38 23.54 -16.01 17.86
N GLU A 39 24.04 -15.33 18.90
CA GLU A 39 23.94 -13.87 19.05
C GLU A 39 24.87 -13.12 18.08
N GLN A 40 26.07 -13.65 17.80
CA GLN A 40 27.00 -13.11 16.80
C GLN A 40 26.51 -13.36 15.37
N GLU A 41 25.83 -14.48 15.12
CA GLU A 41 25.19 -14.78 13.83
C GLU A 41 23.94 -13.90 13.62
N LEU A 42 23.13 -13.66 14.67
CA LEU A 42 22.06 -12.66 14.64
C LEU A 42 22.58 -11.22 14.46
N ALA A 43 23.76 -10.90 14.99
CA ALA A 43 24.40 -9.59 14.83
C ALA A 43 24.97 -9.37 13.42
N ARG A 44 25.26 -10.43 12.66
CA ARG A 44 25.74 -10.35 11.26
C ARG A 44 24.62 -10.01 10.26
N ASP A 45 23.35 -10.15 10.63
CA ASP A 45 22.21 -9.85 9.77
C ASP A 45 21.51 -8.51 10.12
N GLY A 46 22.05 -7.46 9.49
CA GLY A 46 21.19 -6.48 8.81
C GLY A 46 20.69 -5.28 9.61
N GLN A 47 21.43 -4.78 10.61
CA GLN A 47 21.38 -3.35 11.00
C GLN A 47 22.58 -2.96 11.87
N TYR A 48 23.47 -2.12 11.35
CA TYR A 48 24.73 -1.70 11.99
C TYR A 48 24.55 -0.75 13.19
N PHE A 49 23.36 -0.16 13.38
CA PHE A 49 23.05 0.66 14.55
C PHE A 49 21.66 0.32 15.10
N ALA A 50 21.64 -0.50 16.14
CA ALA A 50 20.49 -0.72 17.00
C ALA A 50 20.60 0.19 18.24
N ILE A 51 20.22 1.46 18.09
CA ILE A 51 20.00 2.31 19.27
C ILE A 51 18.55 2.08 19.71
N LEU A 52 18.38 1.50 20.90
CA LEU A 52 17.11 1.33 21.63
C LEU A 52 16.06 0.31 21.14
N THR A 53 16.35 -0.61 20.21
CA THR A 53 15.38 -1.67 19.81
C THR A 53 15.99 -3.07 19.72
N THR A 54 15.25 -4.07 20.23
CA THR A 54 15.58 -5.49 20.12
C THR A 54 15.26 -6.04 18.71
N PRO A 55 15.94 -7.10 18.23
CA PRO A 55 15.69 -7.71 16.92
C PRO A 55 14.22 -8.09 16.67
N SER A 56 13.50 -8.48 17.73
CA SER A 56 12.08 -8.84 17.71
C SER A 56 11.11 -7.65 17.63
N ARG A 57 11.60 -6.40 17.74
CA ARG A 57 10.80 -5.16 17.70
C ARG A 57 11.18 -4.24 16.53
N ARG A 58 11.90 -4.74 15.52
CA ARG A 58 12.28 -3.94 14.35
C ARG A 58 11.02 -3.56 13.55
N ALA A 59 10.76 -2.25 13.42
CA ALA A 59 9.65 -1.73 12.62
C ALA A 59 9.88 -1.92 11.11
N PHE A 60 11.13 -1.98 10.66
CA PHE A 60 11.51 -2.21 9.27
C PHE A 60 12.56 -3.32 9.17
N PRO A 61 12.29 -4.44 8.48
CA PRO A 61 13.20 -5.57 8.40
C PRO A 61 14.27 -5.36 7.32
N GLY A 62 15.36 -4.67 7.68
CA GLY A 62 16.44 -4.34 6.76
C GLY A 62 17.15 -5.54 6.12
N HIS A 63 17.10 -6.72 6.74
CA HIS A 63 17.73 -7.93 6.19
C HIS A 63 17.03 -8.44 4.93
N LEU A 64 15.72 -8.24 4.80
CA LEU A 64 14.94 -8.60 3.60
C LEU A 64 15.25 -7.73 2.39
N LEU A 65 15.90 -6.57 2.57
CA LEU A 65 16.39 -5.75 1.46
C LEU A 65 17.52 -6.42 0.66
N ARG A 66 18.16 -7.46 1.21
CA ARG A 66 19.14 -8.26 0.46
C ARG A 66 18.47 -9.22 -0.52
N ASP A 67 17.20 -9.59 -0.30
CA ASP A 67 16.45 -10.44 -1.23
C ASP A 67 15.86 -9.60 -2.36
N ARG A 68 16.34 -9.86 -3.58
CA ARG A 68 15.86 -9.21 -4.80
C ARG A 68 14.35 -9.38 -4.99
N THR A 69 13.78 -10.52 -4.59
CA THR A 69 12.34 -10.78 -4.74
C THR A 69 11.52 -9.83 -3.87
N GLN A 70 11.90 -9.65 -2.60
CA GLN A 70 11.20 -8.77 -1.67
C GLN A 70 11.30 -7.30 -2.10
N VAL A 71 12.46 -6.87 -2.59
CA VAL A 71 12.64 -5.51 -3.13
C VAL A 71 11.77 -5.28 -4.38
N LEU A 72 11.70 -6.25 -5.30
CA LEU A 72 10.85 -6.13 -6.49
C LEU A 72 9.36 -6.12 -6.14
N LEU A 73 8.93 -6.95 -5.18
CA LEU A 73 7.55 -6.92 -4.67
C LEU A 73 7.21 -5.58 -4.01
N TYR A 74 8.15 -5.03 -3.24
CA TYR A 74 8.01 -3.70 -2.63
C TYR A 74 7.79 -2.62 -3.70
N ILE A 75 8.58 -2.62 -4.78
CA ILE A 75 8.46 -1.61 -5.84
C ILE A 75 7.14 -1.77 -6.59
N VAL A 76 6.78 -2.99 -6.98
CA VAL A 76 5.53 -3.26 -7.73
C VAL A 76 4.30 -2.91 -6.91
N THR A 77 4.32 -3.19 -5.61
CA THR A 77 3.20 -2.88 -4.72
C THR A 77 3.02 -1.39 -4.57
N ALA A 78 4.10 -0.65 -4.30
CA ALA A 78 4.05 0.81 -4.23
C ALA A 78 3.52 1.42 -5.55
N ALA A 79 3.97 0.91 -6.71
CA ALA A 79 3.54 1.37 -8.02
C ALA A 79 2.07 1.04 -8.33
N GLY A 80 1.61 -0.17 -8.01
CA GLY A 80 0.21 -0.59 -8.19
C GLY A 80 -0.74 0.19 -7.27
N THR A 81 -0.33 0.43 -6.03
CA THR A 81 -1.09 1.26 -5.07
C THR A 81 -1.12 2.72 -5.50
N THR A 82 -0.02 3.26 -6.05
CA THR A 82 0.01 4.60 -6.67
C THR A 82 -1.06 4.72 -7.74
N ALA A 83 -1.10 3.78 -8.70
CA ALA A 83 -2.07 3.78 -9.79
C ALA A 83 -3.52 3.72 -9.28
N LEU A 84 -3.80 2.88 -8.28
CA LEU A 84 -5.14 2.76 -7.69
C LEU A 84 -5.57 4.07 -7.02
N TYR A 85 -4.78 4.58 -6.08
CA TYR A 85 -5.21 5.68 -5.21
C TYR A 85 -5.21 7.04 -5.90
N VAL A 86 -4.35 7.26 -6.89
CA VAL A 86 -4.43 8.46 -7.74
C VAL A 86 -5.80 8.51 -8.45
N VAL A 87 -6.26 7.38 -9.00
CA VAL A 87 -7.59 7.33 -9.65
C VAL A 87 -8.72 7.51 -8.64
N VAL A 88 -8.65 6.83 -7.49
CA VAL A 88 -9.66 6.95 -6.41
C VAL A 88 -9.81 8.38 -5.92
N TYR A 89 -8.71 9.12 -5.80
CA TYR A 89 -8.75 10.48 -5.29
C TYR A 89 -9.16 11.50 -6.35
N TYR A 90 -8.60 11.43 -7.57
CA TYR A 90 -8.75 12.51 -8.55
C TYR A 90 -9.92 12.35 -9.53
N ILE A 91 -10.42 11.14 -9.79
CA ILE A 91 -11.63 10.96 -10.63
C ILE A 91 -12.88 11.62 -10.04
N PRO A 92 -13.23 11.45 -8.75
CA PRO A 92 -14.42 12.12 -8.21
C PRO A 92 -14.23 13.64 -8.17
N ILE A 93 -13.01 14.13 -7.96
CA ILE A 93 -12.71 15.56 -8.00
C ILE A 93 -12.89 16.07 -9.44
N TYR A 94 -12.42 15.35 -10.45
CA TYR A 94 -12.66 15.66 -11.86
C TYR A 94 -14.15 15.81 -12.18
N PHE A 95 -14.99 14.85 -11.77
CA PHE A 95 -16.43 14.92 -12.03
C PHE A 95 -17.12 16.08 -11.30
N GLN A 96 -16.64 16.46 -10.12
CA GLN A 96 -17.17 17.64 -9.41
C GLN A 96 -16.90 18.93 -10.18
N PHE A 97 -15.69 19.12 -10.74
CA PHE A 97 -15.38 20.33 -11.50
C PHE A 97 -16.02 20.35 -12.90
N VAL A 98 -15.96 19.24 -13.63
CA VAL A 98 -16.41 19.19 -15.04
C VAL A 98 -17.94 19.12 -15.14
N ASN A 99 -18.57 18.24 -14.38
CA ASN A 99 -20.02 18.02 -14.48
C ASN A 99 -20.82 18.88 -13.49
N ASN A 100 -20.15 19.67 -12.64
CA ASN A 100 -20.77 20.35 -11.51
C ASN A 100 -21.56 19.36 -10.61
N ASP A 101 -21.11 18.10 -10.56
CA ASP A 101 -21.75 17.06 -9.77
C ASP A 101 -21.55 17.39 -8.28
N GLN A 102 -22.58 17.18 -7.46
CA GLN A 102 -22.40 17.19 -6.01
C GLN A 102 -21.40 16.10 -5.59
N ALA A 103 -20.66 16.32 -4.51
CA ALA A 103 -19.69 15.36 -3.98
C ALA A 103 -20.27 13.94 -3.82
N LEU A 104 -21.55 13.84 -3.43
CA LEU A 104 -22.26 12.56 -3.34
C LEU A 104 -22.37 11.85 -4.69
N MET A 105 -22.75 12.56 -5.75
CA MET A 105 -22.88 11.97 -7.10
C MET A 105 -21.52 11.58 -7.66
N ALA A 106 -20.48 12.38 -7.44
CA ALA A 106 -19.12 12.03 -7.84
C ALA A 106 -18.62 10.77 -7.12
N ALA A 107 -18.97 10.57 -5.84
CA ALA A 107 -18.68 9.34 -5.12
C ALA A 107 -19.46 8.13 -5.68
N VAL A 108 -20.73 8.31 -6.03
CA VAL A 108 -21.53 7.25 -6.70
C VAL A 108 -20.91 6.87 -8.06
N ARG A 109 -20.42 7.85 -8.81
CA ARG A 109 -19.68 7.62 -10.07
C ARG A 109 -18.40 6.84 -9.88
N LEU A 110 -17.79 6.86 -8.69
CA LEU A 110 -16.59 6.08 -8.39
C LEU A 110 -16.89 4.61 -8.03
N LEU A 111 -18.13 4.27 -7.66
CA LEU A 111 -18.49 2.91 -7.24
C LEU A 111 -18.13 1.80 -8.25
N PRO A 112 -18.37 1.95 -9.57
CA PRO A 112 -18.03 0.90 -10.53
C PRO A 112 -16.54 0.53 -10.50
N PHE A 113 -15.68 1.54 -10.37
CA PHE A 113 -14.23 1.35 -10.25
C PHE A 113 -13.88 0.56 -8.99
N ILE A 114 -14.43 0.94 -7.83
CA ILE A 114 -14.16 0.29 -6.55
C ILE A 114 -14.64 -1.16 -6.56
N ILE A 115 -15.85 -1.41 -7.06
CA ILE A 115 -16.42 -2.77 -7.15
C ILE A 115 -15.49 -3.67 -7.97
N ILE A 116 -15.08 -3.21 -9.15
CA ILE A 116 -14.19 -3.99 -10.02
C ILE A 116 -12.82 -4.19 -9.37
N ALA A 117 -12.21 -3.15 -8.80
CA ALA A 117 -10.93 -3.25 -8.12
C ALA A 117 -10.97 -4.27 -6.98
N VAL A 118 -12.02 -4.25 -6.15
CA VAL A 118 -12.22 -5.19 -5.04
C VAL A 118 -12.46 -6.60 -5.56
N THR A 119 -13.36 -6.79 -6.52
CA THR A 119 -13.65 -8.11 -7.11
C THR A 119 -12.39 -8.73 -7.71
N VAL A 120 -11.63 -7.98 -8.50
CA VAL A 120 -10.39 -8.47 -9.10
C VAL A 120 -9.32 -8.76 -8.03
N ASN A 121 -9.23 -7.92 -7.00
CA ASN A 121 -8.33 -8.16 -5.88
C ASN A 121 -8.64 -9.48 -5.15
N LEU A 122 -9.91 -9.78 -4.89
CA LEU A 122 -10.34 -11.05 -4.29
C LEU A 122 -10.01 -12.25 -5.19
N ILE A 123 -10.24 -12.12 -6.50
CA ILE A 123 -9.97 -13.19 -7.47
C ILE A 123 -8.45 -13.41 -7.65
N SER A 124 -7.63 -12.37 -7.46
CA SER A 124 -6.19 -12.44 -7.71
C SER A 124 -5.47 -13.53 -6.91
N GLY A 125 -5.84 -13.72 -5.63
CA GLY A 125 -5.28 -14.79 -4.80
C GLY A 125 -5.55 -16.19 -5.35
N SER A 126 -6.80 -16.44 -5.77
CA SER A 126 -7.17 -17.70 -6.44
C SER A 126 -6.47 -17.84 -7.80
N LEU A 127 -6.37 -16.76 -8.57
CA LEU A 127 -5.74 -16.75 -9.87
C LEU A 127 -4.25 -17.12 -9.79
N LEU A 128 -3.57 -16.72 -8.72
CA LEU A 128 -2.19 -17.10 -8.44
C LEU A 128 -2.00 -18.61 -8.28
N HIS A 129 -2.95 -19.29 -7.62
CA HIS A 129 -2.93 -20.75 -7.48
C HIS A 129 -3.09 -21.47 -8.83
N PHE A 130 -3.87 -20.90 -9.76
CA PHE A 130 -4.08 -21.48 -11.09
C PHE A 130 -2.92 -21.19 -12.05
N ILE A 131 -2.49 -19.93 -12.15
CA ILE A 131 -1.44 -19.49 -13.08
C ILE A 131 -0.07 -20.04 -12.64
N LYS A 132 0.15 -20.20 -11.32
CA LYS A 132 1.39 -20.69 -10.69
C LYS A 132 2.63 -19.86 -11.01
N VAL A 133 2.56 -18.85 -11.86
CA VAL A 133 3.69 -17.99 -12.25
C VAL A 133 3.32 -16.55 -11.94
N TYR A 134 3.78 -16.06 -10.79
CA TYR A 134 3.46 -14.70 -10.34
C TYR A 134 3.98 -13.61 -11.28
N MET A 135 5.12 -13.84 -11.94
CA MET A 135 5.67 -12.93 -12.95
C MET A 135 4.64 -12.61 -14.04
N ALA A 136 3.91 -13.61 -14.54
CA ALA A 136 2.92 -13.42 -15.61
C ALA A 136 1.75 -12.54 -15.14
N MET A 137 1.33 -12.70 -13.88
CA MET A 137 0.27 -11.88 -13.29
C MET A 137 0.68 -10.42 -13.17
N TYR A 138 1.91 -10.14 -12.74
CA TYR A 138 2.40 -8.77 -12.65
C TYR A 138 2.62 -8.11 -14.01
N ILE A 139 2.99 -8.88 -15.04
CA ILE A 139 3.04 -8.37 -16.41
C ILE A 139 1.64 -7.99 -16.89
N ILE A 140 0.65 -8.88 -16.75
CA ILE A 140 -0.74 -8.59 -17.14
C ILE A 140 -1.26 -7.37 -16.38
N ALA A 141 -1.00 -7.29 -15.08
CA ALA A 141 -1.38 -6.16 -14.26
C ALA A 141 -0.76 -4.85 -14.78
N GLY A 142 0.56 -4.83 -14.98
CA GLY A 142 1.27 -3.65 -15.48
C GLY A 142 0.79 -3.22 -16.88
N VAL A 143 0.59 -4.17 -17.81
CA VAL A 143 0.06 -3.87 -19.16
C VAL A 143 -1.32 -3.24 -19.05
N THR A 144 -2.19 -3.79 -18.21
CA THR A 144 -3.57 -3.29 -18.06
C THR A 144 -3.59 -1.89 -17.43
N VAL A 145 -2.71 -1.62 -16.45
CA VAL A 145 -2.56 -0.27 -15.87
C VAL A 145 -2.04 0.73 -16.89
N VAL A 146 -1.05 0.37 -17.71
CA VAL A 146 -0.53 1.27 -18.76
C VAL A 146 -1.59 1.50 -19.86
N ALA A 147 -2.27 0.45 -20.28
CA ALA A 147 -3.31 0.51 -21.31
C ALA A 147 -4.53 1.33 -20.87
N GLY A 148 -4.89 1.30 -19.58
CA GLY A 148 -5.92 2.17 -19.03
C GLY A 148 -5.41 3.58 -18.75
N GLY A 149 -4.32 3.71 -18.02
CA GLY A 149 -3.79 4.98 -17.52
C GLY A 149 -3.19 5.89 -18.59
N GLY A 150 -2.56 5.34 -19.62
CA GLY A 150 -1.95 6.12 -20.71
C GLY A 150 -3.00 6.92 -21.48
N PRO A 151 -4.00 6.26 -22.09
CA PRO A 151 -5.11 6.95 -22.74
C PRO A 151 -5.94 7.79 -21.76
N LEU A 152 -6.05 7.40 -20.48
CA LEU A 152 -6.80 8.18 -19.51
C LEU A 152 -6.25 9.60 -19.36
N VAL A 153 -4.92 9.79 -19.38
CA VAL A 153 -4.31 11.14 -19.35
C VAL A 153 -4.73 11.99 -20.55
N VAL A 154 -4.89 11.37 -21.73
CA VAL A 154 -5.25 12.06 -22.98
C VAL A 154 -6.76 12.35 -23.05
N TYR A 155 -7.59 11.38 -22.63
CA TYR A 155 -9.05 11.44 -22.71
C TYR A 155 -9.72 12.01 -21.45
N LEU A 156 -8.96 12.50 -20.47
CA LEU A 156 -9.51 13.21 -19.31
C LEU A 156 -9.82 14.67 -19.66
N ASP A 157 -10.56 14.88 -20.75
CA ASP A 157 -10.96 16.19 -21.24
C ASP A 157 -12.46 16.42 -20.99
N PRO A 158 -12.91 17.64 -20.66
CA PRO A 158 -14.33 17.94 -20.49
C PRO A 158 -15.21 17.55 -21.68
N THR A 159 -14.63 17.47 -22.89
CA THR A 159 -15.33 17.07 -24.12
C THR A 159 -15.42 15.55 -24.33
N SER A 160 -14.73 14.77 -23.51
CA SER A 160 -14.65 13.31 -23.69
C SER A 160 -15.89 12.60 -23.14
N SER A 161 -16.29 11.52 -23.83
CA SER A 161 -17.41 10.69 -23.39
C SER A 161 -17.12 10.07 -22.01
N THR A 162 -18.06 10.23 -21.08
CA THR A 162 -18.01 9.62 -19.75
C THR A 162 -17.82 8.10 -19.81
N GLY A 163 -18.37 7.44 -20.85
CA GLY A 163 -18.21 6.00 -21.06
C GLY A 163 -16.76 5.59 -21.33
N THR A 164 -15.99 6.43 -22.03
CA THR A 164 -14.56 6.19 -22.28
C THR A 164 -13.76 6.27 -20.97
N ILE A 165 -14.06 7.27 -20.14
CA ILE A 165 -13.41 7.43 -18.83
C ILE A 165 -13.70 6.21 -17.94
N TYR A 166 -14.94 5.72 -17.93
CA TYR A 166 -15.29 4.50 -17.21
C TYR A 166 -14.55 3.27 -17.76
N GLY A 167 -14.52 3.06 -19.07
CA GLY A 167 -13.80 1.93 -19.66
C GLY A 167 -12.31 1.93 -19.32
N LEU A 168 -11.66 3.09 -19.36
CA LEU A 168 -10.24 3.23 -19.05
C LEU A 168 -9.94 3.06 -17.56
N THR A 169 -10.79 3.60 -16.67
CA THR A 169 -10.65 3.42 -15.22
C THR A 169 -10.87 1.96 -14.81
N VAL A 170 -11.74 1.21 -15.50
CA VAL A 170 -11.90 -0.24 -15.31
C VAL A 170 -10.61 -1.01 -15.62
N LEU A 171 -9.91 -0.67 -16.71
CA LEU A 171 -8.61 -1.29 -17.01
C LEU A 171 -7.59 -1.03 -15.90
N VAL A 172 -7.51 0.22 -15.41
CA VAL A 172 -6.65 0.54 -14.27
C VAL A 172 -7.04 -0.26 -13.04
N ALA A 173 -8.33 -0.35 -12.71
CA ALA A 173 -8.87 -1.10 -11.57
C ALA A 173 -8.45 -2.58 -11.61
N VAL A 174 -8.59 -3.22 -12.78
CA VAL A 174 -8.20 -4.62 -13.00
C VAL A 174 -6.70 -4.79 -12.73
N GLY A 175 -5.86 -3.96 -13.33
CA GLY A 175 -4.41 -4.07 -13.19
C GLY A 175 -3.93 -3.84 -11.75
N SER A 176 -4.41 -2.78 -11.10
CA SER A 176 -4.05 -2.49 -9.71
C SER A 176 -4.61 -3.53 -8.73
N GLY A 177 -5.83 -4.03 -8.96
CA GLY A 177 -6.47 -5.04 -8.13
C GLY A 177 -5.71 -6.37 -8.14
N LEU A 178 -5.20 -6.79 -9.30
CA LEU A 178 -4.40 -8.03 -9.43
C LEU A 178 -3.12 -8.03 -8.59
N CYS A 179 -2.58 -6.86 -8.24
CA CYS A 179 -1.28 -6.77 -7.57
C CYS A 179 -1.34 -6.85 -6.05
N MET A 180 -2.41 -6.36 -5.44
CA MET A 180 -2.46 -6.16 -3.99
C MET A 180 -2.37 -7.48 -3.22
N VAL A 181 -3.35 -8.38 -3.35
CA VAL A 181 -3.32 -9.67 -2.64
C VAL A 181 -2.16 -10.55 -3.11
N THR A 182 -1.86 -10.55 -4.41
CA THR A 182 -0.70 -11.29 -4.97
C THR A 182 0.60 -10.90 -4.27
N GLY A 183 0.83 -9.61 -3.99
CA GLY A 183 2.04 -9.16 -3.30
C GLY A 183 2.18 -9.72 -1.89
N TYR A 184 1.09 -9.75 -1.13
CA TYR A 184 1.08 -10.36 0.20
C TYR A 184 1.31 -11.87 0.14
N THR A 185 0.68 -12.58 -0.81
CA THR A 185 0.86 -14.03 -0.96
C THR A 185 2.29 -14.40 -1.37
N VAL A 186 2.93 -13.64 -2.26
CA VAL A 186 4.31 -13.93 -2.67
C VAL A 186 5.30 -13.54 -1.58
N ALA A 187 5.04 -12.47 -0.82
CA ALA A 187 5.90 -12.04 0.28
C ALA A 187 6.05 -13.11 1.36
N THR A 188 5.00 -13.89 1.66
CA THR A 188 5.03 -14.97 2.68
C THR A 188 5.76 -16.24 2.24
N LEU A 189 6.19 -16.35 0.98
CA LEU A 189 6.95 -17.50 0.49
C LEU A 189 8.43 -17.50 0.89
N THR A 190 8.85 -16.50 1.66
CA THR A 190 10.14 -16.48 2.32
C THR A 190 10.22 -17.56 3.43
N ARG A 191 11.35 -17.63 4.14
CA ARG A 191 11.53 -18.54 5.28
C ARG A 191 10.42 -18.29 6.32
N PRO A 192 9.87 -19.33 6.98
CA PRO A 192 8.79 -19.16 7.96
C PRO A 192 9.10 -18.16 9.07
N GLU A 193 10.36 -18.09 9.50
CA GLU A 193 10.89 -17.11 10.46
C GLU A 193 10.81 -15.65 9.97
N ASP A 194 10.90 -15.44 8.66
CA ASP A 194 10.90 -14.13 8.00
C ASP A 194 9.52 -13.71 7.46
N ALA A 195 8.53 -14.61 7.47
CA ALA A 195 7.21 -14.35 6.86
C ALA A 195 6.49 -13.15 7.50
N GLY A 196 6.56 -13.01 8.83
CA GLY A 196 6.01 -11.85 9.53
C GLY A 196 6.69 -10.54 9.11
N ALA A 197 8.02 -10.56 9.00
CA ALA A 197 8.79 -9.40 8.55
C ALA A 197 8.48 -9.03 7.09
N ALA A 198 8.37 -10.01 6.19
CA ALA A 198 7.99 -9.77 4.79
C ALA A 198 6.61 -9.14 4.65
N LEU A 199 5.63 -9.58 5.46
CA LEU A 199 4.31 -8.95 5.53
C LEU A 199 4.37 -7.50 6.03
N SER A 200 5.18 -7.22 7.05
CA SER A 200 5.39 -5.84 7.52
C SER A 200 6.02 -4.97 6.44
N MET A 201 7.04 -5.45 5.73
CA MET A 201 7.68 -4.73 4.62
C MET A 201 6.69 -4.45 3.48
N GLN A 202 5.84 -5.42 3.17
CA GLN A 202 4.77 -5.29 2.17
C GLN A 202 3.71 -4.27 2.58
N ASN A 203 3.34 -4.24 3.87
CA ASN A 203 2.40 -3.25 4.39
C ASN A 203 2.99 -1.83 4.34
N ILE A 204 4.27 -1.68 4.69
CA ILE A 204 5.00 -0.40 4.58
C ILE A 204 5.07 0.05 3.12
N SER A 205 5.32 -0.86 2.17
CA SER A 205 5.27 -0.55 0.74
C SER A 205 3.90 0.00 0.33
N GLN A 206 2.83 -0.67 0.75
CA GLN A 206 1.47 -0.28 0.39
C GLN A 206 1.09 1.08 0.98
N ILE A 207 1.18 1.24 2.30
CA ILE A 207 0.77 2.48 2.97
C ILE A 207 1.73 3.62 2.64
N GLY A 208 3.04 3.36 2.65
CA GLY A 208 4.06 4.35 2.33
C GLY A 208 4.02 4.77 0.86
N GLY A 209 3.85 3.81 -0.06
CA GLY A 209 3.67 4.07 -1.49
C GLY A 209 2.43 4.91 -1.76
N GLN A 210 1.30 4.58 -1.13
CA GLN A 210 0.08 5.38 -1.19
C GLN A 210 0.30 6.82 -0.70
N LEU A 211 0.92 6.98 0.47
CA LEU A 211 1.16 8.29 1.07
C LEU A 211 2.03 9.17 0.19
N ILE A 212 3.18 8.63 -0.27
CA ILE A 212 4.12 9.36 -1.13
C ILE A 212 3.44 9.71 -2.46
N ALA A 213 2.72 8.76 -3.06
CA ALA A 213 1.99 8.98 -4.31
C ALA A 213 0.99 10.13 -4.19
N LEU A 214 0.14 10.12 -3.16
CA LEU A 214 -0.86 11.17 -2.96
C LEU A 214 -0.23 12.52 -2.60
N ALA A 215 0.89 12.54 -1.87
CA ALA A 215 1.62 13.77 -1.59
C ALA A 215 2.20 14.39 -2.88
N VAL A 216 2.83 13.57 -3.72
CA VAL A 216 3.38 14.02 -5.03
C VAL A 216 2.26 14.46 -5.96
N ALA A 217 1.20 13.66 -6.07
CA ALA A 217 0.00 13.98 -6.84
C ALA A 217 -0.66 15.29 -6.40
N GLY A 218 -0.78 15.49 -5.07
CA GLY A 218 -1.29 16.69 -4.44
C GLY A 218 -0.46 17.91 -4.80
N GLN A 219 0.87 17.79 -4.72
CA GLN A 219 1.76 18.89 -5.03
C GLN A 219 1.77 19.24 -6.53
N ILE A 220 1.75 18.24 -7.41
CA ILE A 220 1.61 18.45 -8.87
C ILE A 220 0.30 19.18 -9.17
N TYR A 221 -0.80 18.71 -8.60
CA TYR A 221 -2.11 19.32 -8.78
C TYR A 221 -2.12 20.76 -8.26
N GLN A 222 -1.69 21.00 -7.02
CA GLN A 222 -1.73 22.33 -6.41
C GLN A 222 -0.88 23.34 -7.19
N SER A 223 0.38 22.98 -7.49
CA SER A 223 1.29 23.87 -8.22
C SER A 223 0.80 24.18 -9.63
N THR A 224 0.28 23.17 -10.35
CA THR A 224 -0.21 23.34 -11.72
C THR A 224 -1.54 24.09 -11.76
N ALA A 225 -2.47 23.76 -10.87
CA ALA A 225 -3.78 24.42 -10.81
C ALA A 225 -3.66 25.89 -10.40
N LEU A 226 -2.79 26.21 -9.43
CA LEU A 226 -2.47 27.59 -9.08
C LEU A 226 -1.94 28.36 -10.29
N LYS A 227 -0.93 27.81 -10.98
CA LYS A 227 -0.36 28.43 -12.17
C LYS A 227 -1.40 28.66 -13.26
N ASN A 228 -2.21 27.65 -13.57
CA ASN A 228 -3.20 27.73 -14.64
C ASN A 228 -4.33 28.71 -14.30
N LEU A 229 -4.86 28.67 -13.06
CA LEU A 229 -5.91 29.58 -12.61
C LEU A 229 -5.42 31.02 -12.51
N SER A 230 -4.20 31.27 -12.03
CA SER A 230 -3.64 32.64 -12.01
C SER A 230 -3.51 33.24 -13.41
N VAL A 231 -3.25 32.42 -14.44
CA VAL A 231 -3.21 32.88 -15.84
C VAL A 231 -4.61 33.18 -16.36
N VAL A 232 -5.58 32.28 -16.12
CA VAL A 232 -6.97 32.46 -16.58
C VAL A 232 -7.67 33.61 -15.87
N LEU A 233 -7.37 33.82 -14.59
CA LEU A 233 -7.96 34.86 -13.75
C LEU A 233 -7.11 36.15 -13.70
N ALA A 234 -6.12 36.27 -14.59
CA ALA A 234 -5.33 37.48 -14.69
C ALA A 234 -6.24 38.65 -15.12
N GLY A 235 -6.35 39.65 -14.25
CA GLY A 235 -7.16 40.84 -14.50
C GLY A 235 -8.63 40.76 -14.07
N SER A 236 -9.08 39.64 -13.48
CA SER A 236 -10.46 39.50 -12.96
C SER A 236 -10.65 39.99 -11.51
N GLY A 237 -9.59 40.52 -10.89
CA GLY A 237 -9.66 41.13 -9.55
C GLY A 237 -9.58 40.17 -8.37
N PHE A 238 -9.41 38.87 -8.61
CA PHE A 238 -9.21 37.88 -7.54
C PHE A 238 -7.82 38.00 -6.90
N SER A 239 -7.78 37.88 -5.58
CA SER A 239 -6.54 37.81 -4.82
C SER A 239 -5.84 36.45 -4.99
N PRO A 240 -4.51 36.38 -4.85
CA PRO A 240 -3.78 35.10 -4.84
C PRO A 240 -4.28 34.12 -3.78
N GLU A 241 -4.74 34.63 -2.63
CA GLU A 241 -5.28 33.82 -1.52
C GLU A 241 -6.61 33.15 -1.89
N GLU A 242 -7.49 33.85 -2.60
CA GLU A 242 -8.75 33.28 -3.10
C GLU A 242 -8.50 32.18 -4.14
N ILE A 243 -7.54 32.39 -5.04
CA ILE A 243 -7.13 31.38 -6.02
C ILE A 243 -6.52 30.16 -5.32
N GLN A 244 -5.70 30.37 -4.29
CA GLN A 244 -5.13 29.27 -3.51
C GLN A 244 -6.17 28.48 -2.74
N SER A 245 -7.13 29.17 -2.11
CA SER A 245 -8.28 28.55 -1.47
C SER A 245 -9.13 27.75 -2.47
N ALA A 246 -9.27 28.25 -3.69
CA ALA A 246 -9.98 27.57 -4.78
C ALA A 246 -9.34 26.27 -5.25
N VAL A 247 -8.01 26.21 -5.25
CA VAL A 247 -7.29 24.98 -5.56
C VAL A 247 -7.36 23.98 -4.39
N ALA A 248 -7.39 24.48 -3.15
CA ALA A 248 -7.47 23.66 -1.94
C ALA A 248 -8.86 23.07 -1.68
N GLY A 249 -9.94 23.67 -2.21
CA GLY A 249 -11.32 23.26 -1.98
C GLY A 249 -12.18 23.26 -3.25
N VAL A 250 -12.81 22.11 -3.54
CA VAL A 250 -13.71 21.89 -4.69
C VAL A 250 -14.96 22.78 -4.65
N GLN A 251 -15.30 23.33 -3.47
CA GLN A 251 -16.39 24.30 -3.26
C GLN A 251 -15.83 25.64 -2.77
N SER A 252 -14.93 26.23 -3.54
CA SER A 252 -14.57 27.61 -3.26
C SER A 252 -15.64 28.56 -3.75
N THR A 253 -15.88 29.60 -2.96
CA THR A 253 -16.67 30.78 -3.33
C THR A 253 -16.25 31.35 -4.69
N LEU A 254 -14.99 31.15 -5.09
CA LEU A 254 -14.47 31.51 -6.41
C LEU A 254 -15.25 30.82 -7.55
N PHE A 255 -15.45 29.50 -7.50
CA PHE A 255 -16.19 28.80 -8.55
C PHE A 255 -17.71 29.07 -8.52
N GLU A 256 -18.25 29.46 -7.36
CA GLU A 256 -19.64 29.93 -7.24
C GLU A 256 -19.85 31.30 -7.89
N ASN A 257 -18.85 32.18 -7.79
CA ASN A 257 -18.89 33.54 -8.34
C ASN A 257 -18.48 33.62 -9.83
N LEU A 258 -17.90 32.56 -10.39
CA LEU A 258 -17.53 32.48 -11.80
C LEU A 258 -18.73 32.08 -12.66
N HIS A 259 -19.01 32.87 -13.69
CA HIS A 259 -20.09 32.61 -14.65
C HIS A 259 -19.61 32.71 -16.09
N GLY A 260 -20.30 32.02 -16.99
CA GLY A 260 -20.06 32.05 -18.43
C GLY A 260 -18.66 31.58 -18.82
N GLU A 261 -18.06 32.25 -19.81
CA GLU A 261 -16.79 31.86 -20.44
C GLU A 261 -15.62 31.78 -19.44
N LEU A 262 -15.62 32.60 -18.38
CA LEU A 262 -14.54 32.60 -17.38
C LEU A 262 -14.58 31.33 -16.51
N ARG A 263 -15.79 30.83 -16.20
CA ARG A 263 -15.97 29.55 -15.49
C ARG A 263 -15.47 28.40 -16.33
N ASP A 264 -15.82 28.37 -17.61
CA ASP A 264 -15.41 27.30 -18.53
C ASP A 264 -13.89 27.25 -18.67
N LYS A 265 -13.23 28.41 -18.82
CA LYS A 265 -11.76 28.49 -18.83
C LYS A 265 -11.14 28.05 -17.51
N ALA A 266 -11.76 28.37 -16.36
CA ALA A 266 -11.27 27.95 -15.05
C ALA A 266 -11.41 26.43 -14.84
N VAL A 267 -12.52 25.83 -15.29
CA VAL A 267 -12.72 24.37 -15.26
C VAL A 267 -11.67 23.68 -16.12
N VAL A 268 -11.43 24.15 -17.35
CA VAL A 268 -10.37 23.59 -18.23
C VAL A 268 -9.00 23.70 -17.57
N ALA A 269 -8.67 24.86 -16.97
CA ALA A 269 -7.40 25.07 -16.26
C ALA A 269 -7.17 24.08 -15.11
N VAL A 270 -8.22 23.79 -14.32
CA VAL A 270 -8.17 22.81 -13.23
C VAL A 270 -8.10 21.39 -13.76
N THR A 271 -8.89 21.05 -14.77
CA THR A 271 -8.86 19.73 -15.41
C THR A 271 -7.49 19.43 -16.02
N ASP A 272 -6.84 20.41 -16.65
CA ASP A 272 -5.48 20.24 -17.18
C ASP A 272 -4.45 20.03 -16.08
N ALA A 273 -4.62 20.67 -14.91
CA ALA A 273 -3.80 20.38 -13.75
C ALA A 273 -4.01 18.96 -13.22
N MET A 274 -5.25 18.44 -13.26
CA MET A 274 -5.53 17.04 -12.92
C MET A 274 -4.89 16.06 -13.90
N LYS A 275 -4.95 16.33 -15.21
CA LYS A 275 -4.32 15.48 -16.24
C LYS A 275 -2.84 15.21 -15.91
N MET A 276 -2.11 16.24 -15.44
CA MET A 276 -0.71 16.09 -15.01
C MET A 276 -0.54 15.12 -13.85
N THR A 277 -1.47 15.10 -12.89
CA THR A 277 -1.47 14.14 -11.79
C THR A 277 -1.72 12.71 -12.25
N PHE A 278 -2.58 12.51 -13.25
CA PHE A 278 -2.85 11.18 -13.80
C PHE A 278 -1.66 10.55 -14.54
N VAL A 279 -0.62 11.31 -14.89
CA VAL A 279 0.64 10.77 -15.46
C VAL A 279 1.30 9.75 -14.52
N LEU A 280 1.08 9.86 -13.20
CA LEU A 280 1.56 8.88 -12.22
C LEU A 280 0.98 7.48 -12.44
N VAL A 281 -0.20 7.35 -13.05
CA VAL A 281 -0.86 6.06 -13.30
C VAL A 281 -0.12 5.22 -14.36
N PRO A 282 0.09 5.69 -15.61
CA PRO A 282 0.87 4.95 -16.59
C PRO A 282 2.35 4.82 -16.18
N VAL A 283 2.92 5.78 -15.46
CA VAL A 283 4.28 5.63 -14.89
C VAL A 283 4.31 4.48 -13.88
N GLY A 284 3.32 4.39 -12.98
CA GLY A 284 3.16 3.26 -12.06
C GLY A 284 3.05 1.94 -12.82
N GLY A 285 2.19 1.86 -13.83
CA GLY A 285 2.08 0.67 -14.69
C GLY A 285 3.40 0.29 -15.39
N GLY A 286 4.15 1.28 -15.88
CA GLY A 286 5.47 1.07 -16.49
C GLY A 286 6.50 0.52 -15.49
N VAL A 287 6.54 1.08 -14.28
CA VAL A 287 7.38 0.57 -13.18
C VAL A 287 7.00 -0.86 -12.79
N MET A 288 5.70 -1.16 -12.77
CA MET A 288 5.22 -2.53 -12.53
C MET A 288 5.73 -3.50 -13.60
N LEU A 289 5.63 -3.12 -14.89
CA LEU A 289 6.13 -3.93 -16.00
C LEU A 289 7.63 -4.17 -15.90
N ILE A 290 8.41 -3.10 -15.73
CA ILE A 290 9.87 -3.19 -15.63
C ILE A 290 10.25 -4.10 -14.47
N SER A 291 9.65 -3.90 -13.30
CA SER A 291 9.92 -4.72 -12.12
C SER A 291 9.51 -6.18 -12.32
N ALA A 292 8.38 -6.43 -13.00
CA ALA A 292 7.94 -7.78 -13.33
C ALA A 292 8.91 -8.50 -14.29
N LEU A 293 9.58 -7.79 -15.20
CA LEU A 293 10.59 -8.39 -16.09
C LEU A 293 11.83 -8.89 -15.33
N PHE A 294 12.15 -8.30 -14.19
CA PHE A 294 13.25 -8.71 -13.32
C PHE A 294 12.85 -9.78 -12.29
N MET A 295 11.56 -10.11 -12.17
CA MET A 295 11.09 -11.17 -11.28
C MET A 295 11.48 -12.55 -11.79
N LYS A 296 11.72 -13.47 -10.85
CA LYS A 296 12.10 -14.85 -11.19
C LYS A 296 10.91 -15.59 -11.79
N ARG A 297 11.16 -16.36 -12.86
CA ARG A 297 10.20 -17.33 -13.42
C ARG A 297 10.15 -18.58 -12.56
N GLU A 298 9.56 -18.48 -11.38
CA GLU A 298 9.36 -19.63 -10.51
C GLU A 298 7.89 -20.05 -10.52
N ARG A 299 7.67 -21.37 -10.59
CA ARG A 299 6.33 -21.94 -10.40
C ARG A 299 6.05 -22.00 -8.91
N LEU A 300 5.19 -21.13 -8.45
CA LEU A 300 4.62 -21.15 -7.12
C LEU A 300 3.77 -22.41 -6.95
N PHE A 301 3.93 -23.05 -5.81
CA PHE A 301 3.27 -24.30 -5.44
C PHE A 301 3.69 -25.45 -6.37
N GLY A 302 4.64 -26.27 -5.89
CA GLY A 302 5.00 -27.55 -6.52
C GLY A 302 3.77 -28.45 -6.70
N LYS A 303 3.88 -29.49 -7.55
CA LYS A 303 2.77 -30.41 -7.89
C LYS A 303 1.88 -30.64 -6.68
N ALA A 304 0.62 -30.19 -6.77
CA ALA A 304 -0.39 -30.53 -5.79
C ALA A 304 -0.37 -32.05 -5.65
N VAL A 305 0.14 -32.54 -4.52
CA VAL A 305 -0.08 -33.93 -4.14
C VAL A 305 -1.57 -33.99 -3.92
N ALA A 306 -2.27 -34.63 -4.85
CA ALA A 306 -3.65 -35.02 -4.66
C ALA A 306 -3.68 -35.92 -3.42
N VAL A 307 -3.96 -35.33 -2.26
CA VAL A 307 -4.34 -36.09 -1.08
C VAL A 307 -5.71 -36.66 -1.42
N GLY A 308 -5.74 -37.99 -1.45
CA GLY A 308 -6.69 -38.80 -2.20
C GLY A 308 -8.16 -38.67 -1.79
N ALA A 309 -8.96 -39.20 -2.71
CA ALA A 309 -10.38 -39.50 -2.63
C ALA A 309 -10.74 -40.44 -1.47
#